data_AF-A0A838URI3-F1
#
_entry.id   AF-A0A838URI3-F1
#
_cell.length_a   1.000
_cell.length_b   1.000
_cell.length_c   1.000
_cell.angle_alpha   90.00
_cell.angle_beta   90.00
_cell.angle_gamma   90.00
#
_symmetry.space_group_name_H-M   'P 1'
#
loop_
_entity.id
_entity.type
_entity.pdbx_description
1 polymer ?
#
loop_
_entity_poly.entity_id
_entity_poly.type
_entity_poly.pdbx_seq_one_letter_code
_entity_poly.pdbx_strand_id
1 'polypeptide(L)'
;MSPTDPQQGGAMPPGYPPASAYPQAAPNPGYGAPPAVAPGYPAYPNYGYQGYPGAPGYYLPFPNVVRAPRDNYRLVVGIICTVSLGLTLLGGALFAVILGVESSNTSLSIVAVLGYIALTAMAGGGVGLYFTIRALMGRPSATVRLPNFIIPLLLTVAVLAVGIVQYDAGIPQATPWLESPLLVLTGILPAVTIFTFAAQRLGFPTTWRRVWLSFLSGTFLAALIAIILEVIAGFALSFLLRADTGSLNVDASNASQVIGLLITVSVIAPLAEEGFKPIGPFIILWRLSGPAEAFLVGMAAGTGFAIFETIGYIGSGVGDWVVIAVLRIGAGLLHSVGAGMATLGWYYLLRGKGVAQRYAKGLGCLAYAVVQHGIFNGSTLLQLVPGPLQDLLSAPVWFFGLPMDGSFVLALVLYAGIATVLVMVTNALRKGASTPTPVPVADVAPTPAAQPTPAIGGLR
;
A
#
# COMPACT_ATOMS: atom_id res chain seq x y z
N MET A 1 -14.50 -26.14 66.78
CA MET A 1 -13.24 -26.71 67.32
C MET A 1 -12.09 -26.14 66.49
N SER A 2 -11.36 -25.16 67.01
CA SER A 2 -9.94 -25.02 66.66
C SER A 2 -9.18 -26.14 67.37
N PRO A 3 -8.00 -26.57 66.88
CA PRO A 3 -6.77 -25.86 67.28
C PRO A 3 -5.60 -25.86 66.25
N THR A 4 -4.80 -24.77 66.35
CA THR A 4 -3.32 -24.68 66.35
C THR A 4 -2.44 -25.11 65.16
N ASP A 5 -1.71 -24.11 64.65
CA ASP A 5 -0.30 -24.03 64.17
C ASP A 5 0.70 -25.10 64.70
N PRO A 6 1.85 -25.41 64.04
CA PRO A 6 2.92 -24.41 63.82
C PRO A 6 3.87 -24.53 62.60
N GLN A 7 4.56 -23.41 62.37
CA GLN A 7 5.81 -23.14 61.65
C GLN A 7 6.80 -24.32 61.41
N GLN A 8 7.26 -24.46 60.16
CA GLN A 8 8.62 -24.83 59.74
C GLN A 8 8.88 -24.10 58.39
N GLY A 9 9.94 -23.34 58.15
CA GLY A 9 11.34 -23.65 58.41
C GLY A 9 11.94 -24.39 57.21
N GLY A 10 12.01 -23.75 56.03
CA GLY A 10 12.49 -24.38 54.78
C GLY A 10 13.48 -23.51 54.03
N ALA A 11 14.72 -23.97 53.97
CA ALA A 11 15.90 -23.31 53.44
C ALA A 11 15.83 -23.01 51.93
N MET A 12 16.45 -21.89 51.52
CA MET A 12 16.71 -21.60 50.11
C MET A 12 17.78 -22.54 49.54
N PRO A 13 17.60 -23.10 48.33
CA PRO A 13 18.65 -23.87 47.67
C PRO A 13 19.76 -22.95 47.12
N PRO A 14 21.04 -23.33 47.26
CA PRO A 14 22.17 -22.60 46.71
C PRO A 14 22.35 -22.93 45.22
N GLY A 15 22.40 -21.94 44.34
CA GLY A 15 22.61 -22.20 42.92
C GLY A 15 22.37 -21.05 41.96
N TYR A 16 22.89 -19.86 42.24
CA TYR A 16 23.07 -18.84 41.20
C TYR A 16 24.56 -18.68 40.91
N PRO A 17 25.02 -18.87 39.66
CA PRO A 17 26.39 -18.56 39.29
C PRO A 17 26.65 -17.05 39.44
N PRO A 18 27.88 -16.64 39.81
CA PRO A 18 28.22 -15.24 40.01
C PRO A 18 28.02 -14.44 38.73
N ALA A 19 27.50 -13.23 38.90
CA ALA A 19 27.37 -12.23 37.84
C ALA A 19 28.72 -12.04 37.14
N SER A 20 28.73 -12.27 35.83
CA SER A 20 29.87 -11.98 34.97
C SER A 20 30.17 -10.48 35.05
N ALA A 21 31.31 -10.15 35.67
CA ALA A 21 31.87 -8.82 35.67
C ALA A 21 32.09 -8.38 34.21
N TYR A 22 31.51 -7.23 33.86
CA TYR A 22 31.85 -6.55 32.61
C TYR A 22 33.35 -6.23 32.62
N PRO A 23 34.12 -6.64 31.58
CA PRO A 23 35.52 -6.26 31.50
C PRO A 23 35.63 -4.74 31.36
N GLN A 24 36.36 -4.13 32.29
CA GLN A 24 36.83 -2.76 32.18
C GLN A 24 37.57 -2.61 30.85
N ALA A 25 37.14 -1.62 30.05
CA ALA A 25 37.79 -1.28 28.80
C ALA A 25 39.26 -0.92 29.06
N ALA A 26 40.16 -1.67 28.44
CA ALA A 26 41.59 -1.39 28.46
C ALA A 26 41.87 -0.01 27.81
N PRO A 27 42.90 0.72 28.29
CA PRO A 27 43.34 1.95 27.64
C PRO A 27 43.81 1.66 26.22
N ASN A 28 43.30 2.46 25.28
CA ASN A 28 43.63 2.42 23.86
C ASN A 28 45.16 2.45 23.65
N PRO A 29 45.78 1.41 23.03
CA PRO A 29 47.18 1.46 22.64
C PRO A 29 47.34 2.52 21.55
N GLY A 30 48.31 3.41 21.76
CA GLY A 30 48.60 4.53 20.88
C GLY A 30 48.72 4.16 19.41
N TYR A 31 48.29 5.09 18.56
CA TYR A 31 48.53 5.09 17.13
C TYR A 31 50.00 4.76 16.84
N GLY A 32 50.22 3.60 16.23
CA GLY A 32 51.52 3.21 15.70
C GLY A 32 51.99 4.22 14.66
N ALA A 33 53.29 4.52 14.69
CA ALA A 33 53.97 5.31 13.69
C ALA A 33 53.73 4.75 12.27
N PRO A 34 53.63 5.61 11.24
CA PRO A 34 53.46 5.15 9.87
C PRO A 34 54.67 4.33 9.41
N PRO A 35 54.47 3.32 8.56
CA PRO A 35 55.55 2.45 8.10
C PRO A 35 56.58 3.21 7.27
N ALA A 36 57.84 2.80 7.41
CA ALA A 36 58.96 3.30 6.63
C ALA A 36 58.71 3.11 5.12
N VAL A 37 58.90 4.19 4.38
CA VAL A 37 58.70 4.29 2.94
C VAL A 37 59.69 3.38 2.21
N ALA A 38 59.18 2.51 1.32
CA ALA A 38 59.99 1.73 0.40
C ALA A 38 60.69 2.65 -0.62
N PRO A 39 62.00 2.47 -0.92
CA PRO A 39 62.71 3.31 -1.87
C PRO A 39 62.33 2.92 -3.31
N GLY A 40 61.84 3.86 -4.12
CA GLY A 40 61.80 3.63 -5.57
C GLY A 40 60.79 4.40 -6.43
N TYR A 41 59.88 5.21 -5.89
CA TYR A 41 58.95 5.98 -6.72
C TYR A 41 59.40 7.43 -6.92
N PRO A 42 59.46 7.94 -8.17
CA PRO A 42 59.80 9.33 -8.45
C PRO A 42 58.75 10.27 -7.85
N ALA A 43 59.25 11.31 -7.18
CA ALA A 43 58.45 12.31 -6.47
C ALA A 43 57.48 13.01 -7.44
N TYR A 44 56.20 13.04 -7.06
CA TYR A 44 55.21 13.90 -7.71
C TYR A 44 55.57 15.38 -7.48
N PRO A 45 55.33 16.28 -8.45
CA PRO A 45 55.60 17.69 -8.29
C PRO A 45 54.81 18.25 -7.10
N ASN A 46 55.54 18.84 -6.16
CA ASN A 46 54.99 19.53 -5.01
C ASN A 46 54.25 20.79 -5.49
N TYR A 47 52.93 20.68 -5.70
CA TYR A 47 52.07 21.84 -5.83
C TYR A 47 51.99 22.51 -4.47
N GLY A 48 52.87 23.48 -4.25
CA GLY A 48 52.85 24.35 -3.09
C GLY A 48 51.47 24.98 -2.97
N TYR A 49 50.76 24.62 -1.90
CA TYR A 49 49.57 25.34 -1.47
C TYR A 49 50.02 26.74 -1.06
N GLN A 50 49.92 27.70 -1.97
CA GLN A 50 49.94 29.11 -1.61
C GLN A 50 48.76 29.33 -0.66
N GLY A 51 49.09 29.69 0.59
CA GLY A 51 48.10 30.07 1.60
C GLY A 51 47.23 31.19 1.05
N TYR A 52 45.95 30.89 0.86
CA TYR A 52 44.94 31.89 0.54
C TYR A 52 44.93 32.90 1.70
N PRO A 53 45.10 34.22 1.43
CA PRO A 53 44.96 35.24 2.45
C PRO A 53 43.58 35.10 3.08
N GLY A 54 43.54 35.02 4.41
CA GLY A 54 42.32 34.81 5.18
C GLY A 54 41.22 35.75 4.71
N ALA A 55 40.17 35.18 4.11
CA ALA A 55 38.95 35.90 3.86
C ALA A 55 38.39 36.32 5.23
N PRO A 56 38.09 37.61 5.45
CA PRO A 56 37.53 38.08 6.71
C PRO A 56 36.26 37.28 7.01
N GLY A 57 36.18 36.75 8.24
CA GLY A 57 35.08 35.94 8.73
C GLY A 57 33.76 36.70 8.68
N TYR A 58 33.12 36.69 7.52
CA TYR A 58 31.70 36.96 7.43
C TYR A 58 31.00 35.77 8.07
N TYR A 59 30.65 35.92 9.34
CA TYR A 59 29.47 35.27 9.89
C TYR A 59 28.31 35.68 8.98
N LEU A 60 28.05 34.88 7.95
CA LEU A 60 26.75 34.90 7.29
C LEU A 60 25.78 34.51 8.39
N PRO A 61 24.92 35.42 8.89
CA PRO A 61 23.87 35.02 9.80
C PRO A 61 23.13 33.91 9.06
N PHE A 62 23.02 32.73 9.67
CA PHE A 62 22.17 31.66 9.14
C PHE A 62 20.89 32.37 8.71
N PRO A 63 20.57 32.39 7.39
CA PRO A 63 19.42 33.14 6.93
C PRO A 63 18.28 32.66 7.80
N ASN A 64 17.69 33.58 8.57
CA ASN A 64 16.51 33.30 9.36
C ASN A 64 15.64 32.47 8.44
N VAL A 65 15.48 31.18 8.74
CA VAL A 65 14.69 30.29 7.88
C VAL A 65 13.30 30.82 8.10
N VAL A 66 12.91 31.78 7.25
CA VAL A 66 11.59 32.39 7.24
C VAL A 66 10.70 31.19 7.04
N ARG A 67 10.08 30.73 8.13
CA ARG A 67 9.12 29.64 8.07
C ARG A 67 8.12 30.11 7.04
N ALA A 68 8.06 29.40 5.91
CA ALA A 68 7.12 29.71 4.86
C ALA A 68 5.76 29.94 5.52
N PRO A 69 5.00 30.99 5.10
CA PRO A 69 3.71 31.32 5.70
C PRO A 69 2.93 30.04 5.93
N ARG A 70 2.38 29.89 7.16
CA ARG A 70 1.64 28.68 7.56
C ARG A 70 0.73 28.28 6.41
N ASP A 71 1.02 27.14 5.78
CA ASP A 71 0.23 26.60 4.67
C ASP A 71 -1.14 26.26 5.26
N ASN A 72 -2.08 27.22 5.19
CA ASN A 72 -3.42 27.12 5.77
C ASN A 72 -4.12 25.85 5.28
N TYR A 73 -3.85 25.46 4.04
CA TYR A 73 -4.33 24.21 3.46
C TYR A 73 -3.78 22.99 4.21
N ARG A 74 -2.47 22.93 4.49
CA ARG A 74 -1.90 21.83 5.33
C ARG A 74 -2.50 21.80 6.73
N LEU A 75 -2.75 22.95 7.34
CA LEU A 75 -3.34 23.01 8.68
C LEU A 75 -4.78 22.47 8.66
N VAL A 76 -5.62 22.97 7.75
CA VAL A 76 -7.01 22.55 7.61
C VAL A 76 -7.11 21.05 7.29
N VAL A 77 -6.37 20.58 6.29
CA VAL A 77 -6.34 19.15 5.93
C VAL A 77 -5.82 18.31 7.10
N GLY A 78 -4.79 18.78 7.81
CA GLY A 78 -4.25 18.09 8.98
C GLY A 78 -5.26 17.99 10.13
N ILE A 79 -6.04 19.03 10.40
CA ILE A 79 -7.10 18.99 11.43
C ILE A 79 -8.18 17.99 11.02
N ILE A 80 -8.68 18.07 9.78
CA ILE A 80 -9.72 17.15 9.27
C ILE A 80 -9.21 15.71 9.37
N CYS A 81 -8.02 15.41 8.86
CA CYS A 81 -7.44 14.07 8.96
C CYS A 81 -7.27 13.62 10.41
N THR A 82 -6.86 14.49 11.33
CA THR A 82 -6.69 14.14 12.74
C THR A 82 -8.02 13.75 13.37
N VAL A 83 -9.08 14.53 13.15
CA VAL A 83 -10.41 14.24 13.67
C VAL A 83 -10.96 12.96 13.06
N SER A 84 -10.93 12.82 11.73
CA SER A 84 -11.44 11.64 11.03
C SER A 84 -10.72 10.36 11.47
N LEU A 85 -9.38 10.37 11.51
CA LEU A 85 -8.59 9.20 11.90
C LEU A 85 -8.71 8.89 13.41
N GLY A 86 -8.95 9.91 14.24
CA GLY A 86 -9.31 9.75 15.64
C GLY A 86 -10.65 9.04 15.81
N LEU A 87 -11.68 9.46 15.07
CA LEU A 87 -12.97 8.78 15.07
C LEU A 87 -12.88 7.35 14.51
N THR A 88 -12.08 7.12 13.47
CA THR A 88 -11.81 5.76 12.96
C THR A 88 -11.16 4.89 14.04
N LEU A 89 -10.14 5.39 14.74
CA LEU A 89 -9.49 4.66 15.84
C LEU A 89 -10.47 4.29 16.95
N LEU A 90 -11.32 5.25 17.37
CA LEU A 90 -12.34 5.03 18.39
C LEU A 90 -13.42 4.04 17.94
N GLY A 91 -13.88 4.15 16.69
CA GLY A 91 -14.81 3.20 16.10
C GLY A 91 -14.22 1.79 16.06
N GLY A 92 -12.95 1.64 15.68
CA GLY A 92 -12.25 0.36 15.72
C GLY A 92 -12.17 -0.23 17.13
N ALA A 93 -11.87 0.58 18.13
CA ALA A 93 -11.86 0.15 19.54
C ALA A 93 -13.27 -0.28 20.00
N LEU A 94 -14.33 0.43 19.59
CA LEU A 94 -15.70 0.04 19.87
C LEU A 94 -16.04 -1.32 19.25
N PHE A 95 -15.66 -1.56 17.98
CA PHE A 95 -15.85 -2.87 17.34
C PHE A 95 -15.07 -3.98 18.03
N ALA A 96 -13.86 -3.72 18.53
CA ALA A 96 -13.10 -4.69 19.32
C ALA A 96 -13.82 -5.05 20.64
N VAL A 97 -14.44 -4.08 21.30
CA VAL A 97 -15.25 -4.31 22.50
C VAL A 97 -16.49 -5.14 22.17
N ILE A 98 -17.24 -4.77 21.13
CA ILE A 98 -18.42 -5.53 20.66
C ILE A 98 -18.02 -6.97 20.37
N LEU A 99 -16.91 -7.18 19.65
CA LEU A 99 -16.38 -8.51 19.36
C LEU A 99 -16.06 -9.29 20.65
N GLY A 100 -15.43 -8.66 21.63
CA GLY A 100 -15.12 -9.28 22.91
C GLY A 100 -16.37 -9.74 23.67
N VAL A 101 -17.47 -8.98 23.57
CA VAL A 101 -18.76 -9.31 24.22
C VAL A 101 -19.51 -10.40 23.45
N GLU A 102 -19.55 -10.33 22.13
CA GLU A 102 -20.42 -11.18 21.28
C GLU A 102 -19.73 -12.46 20.76
N SER A 103 -18.41 -12.60 20.92
CA SER A 103 -17.63 -13.69 20.31
C SER A 103 -18.06 -15.12 20.69
N SER A 104 -18.79 -15.30 21.79
CA SER A 104 -19.19 -16.63 22.28
C SER A 104 -20.38 -17.25 21.52
N ASN A 105 -21.23 -16.46 20.88
CA ASN A 105 -22.45 -16.93 20.20
C ASN A 105 -22.55 -16.47 18.73
N THR A 106 -21.51 -15.85 18.21
CA THR A 106 -21.51 -15.23 16.89
C THR A 106 -20.87 -16.14 15.84
N SER A 107 -21.39 -16.14 14.61
CA SER A 107 -20.78 -16.90 13.52
C SER A 107 -19.33 -16.46 13.28
N LEU A 108 -18.47 -17.39 12.88
CA LEU A 108 -17.09 -17.10 12.51
C LEU A 108 -16.99 -15.97 11.48
N SER A 109 -17.95 -15.90 10.56
CA SER A 109 -18.01 -14.86 9.53
C SER A 109 -18.16 -13.45 10.11
N ILE A 110 -19.10 -13.27 11.04
CA ILE A 110 -19.31 -11.97 11.69
C ILE A 110 -18.12 -11.63 12.59
N VAL A 111 -17.55 -12.61 13.31
CA VAL A 111 -16.35 -12.42 14.13
C VAL A 111 -15.15 -11.96 13.28
N ALA A 112 -14.94 -12.58 12.11
CA ALA A 112 -13.86 -12.24 11.19
C ALA A 112 -14.04 -10.83 10.61
N VAL A 113 -15.25 -10.47 10.17
CA VAL A 113 -15.55 -9.14 9.62
C VAL A 113 -15.39 -8.05 10.68
N LEU A 114 -15.98 -8.23 11.87
CA LEU A 114 -15.87 -7.26 12.96
C LEU A 114 -14.43 -7.14 13.47
N GLY A 115 -13.71 -8.26 13.58
CA GLY A 115 -12.29 -8.28 13.95
C GLY A 115 -11.42 -7.56 12.93
N TYR A 116 -11.70 -7.74 11.64
CA TYR A 116 -11.02 -7.01 10.58
C TYR A 116 -11.30 -5.51 10.62
N ILE A 117 -12.56 -5.10 10.75
CA ILE A 117 -12.94 -3.68 10.86
C ILE A 117 -12.25 -3.07 12.08
N ALA A 118 -12.30 -3.73 13.23
CA ALA A 118 -11.63 -3.29 14.45
C ALA A 118 -10.12 -3.12 14.24
N LEU A 119 -9.44 -4.17 13.76
CA LEU A 119 -7.99 -4.18 13.57
C LEU A 119 -7.55 -3.09 12.58
N THR A 120 -8.21 -2.99 11.42
CA THR A 120 -7.83 -2.00 10.40
C THR A 120 -8.16 -0.59 10.81
N ALA A 121 -9.29 -0.35 11.46
CA ALA A 121 -9.64 0.97 11.97
C ALA A 121 -8.69 1.40 13.08
N MET A 122 -8.26 0.49 13.96
CA MET A 122 -7.29 0.78 15.01
C MET A 122 -5.88 0.99 14.46
N ALA A 123 -5.37 0.05 13.67
CA ALA A 123 -4.03 0.16 13.09
C ALA A 123 -3.95 1.36 12.12
N GLY A 124 -4.94 1.49 11.25
CA GLY A 124 -5.02 2.56 10.28
C GLY A 124 -5.27 3.93 10.89
N GLY A 125 -6.20 4.02 11.85
CA GLY A 125 -6.45 5.24 12.62
C GLY A 125 -5.21 5.67 13.41
N GLY A 126 -4.56 4.75 14.13
CA GLY A 126 -3.35 5.03 14.91
C GLY A 126 -2.16 5.48 14.05
N VAL A 127 -1.84 4.73 13.00
CA VAL A 127 -0.74 5.07 12.09
C VAL A 127 -1.03 6.36 11.32
N GLY A 128 -2.27 6.55 10.86
CA GLY A 128 -2.71 7.77 10.20
C GLY A 128 -2.61 9.00 11.11
N LEU A 129 -3.06 8.90 12.36
CA LEU A 129 -2.92 9.95 13.37
C LEU A 129 -1.46 10.32 13.58
N TYR A 130 -0.59 9.32 13.75
CA TYR A 130 0.85 9.54 13.89
C TYR A 130 1.42 10.37 12.74
N PHE A 131 1.11 10.02 11.48
CA PHE A 131 1.63 10.77 10.34
C PHE A 131 1.02 12.16 10.19
N THR A 132 -0.24 12.33 10.57
CA THR A 132 -0.95 13.61 10.52
C THR A 132 -0.42 14.57 11.58
N ILE A 133 -0.25 14.12 12.82
CA ILE A 133 0.37 14.90 13.90
C ILE A 133 1.78 15.32 13.51
N ARG A 134 2.60 14.39 12.99
CA ARG A 134 3.95 14.73 12.50
C ARG A 134 3.91 15.75 11.35
N ALA A 135 2.91 15.70 10.47
CA ALA A 135 2.74 16.67 9.39
C ALA A 135 2.42 18.07 9.94
N LEU A 136 1.52 18.16 10.91
CA LEU A 136 1.16 19.41 11.60
C LEU A 136 2.36 20.00 12.37
N MET A 137 3.22 19.16 12.91
CA MET A 137 4.50 19.55 13.54
C MET A 137 5.58 19.95 12.53
N GLY A 138 5.31 19.93 11.22
CA GLY A 138 6.29 20.24 10.18
C GLY A 138 7.42 19.20 10.05
N ARG A 139 7.27 18.00 10.63
CA ARG A 139 8.30 16.96 10.55
C ARG A 139 8.24 16.25 9.19
N PRO A 140 9.39 16.03 8.51
CA PRO A 140 9.43 15.28 7.27
C PRO A 140 9.04 13.80 7.51
N SER A 141 8.55 13.14 6.45
CA SER A 141 8.30 11.70 6.44
C SER A 141 9.46 11.01 5.75
N ALA A 142 9.90 9.88 6.32
CA ALA A 142 10.95 9.08 5.72
C ALA A 142 10.49 8.47 4.39
N THR A 143 11.45 8.25 3.48
CA THR A 143 11.23 7.45 2.27
C THR A 143 10.75 6.06 2.67
N VAL A 144 9.78 5.52 1.94
CA VAL A 144 9.30 4.15 2.20
C VAL A 144 10.45 3.17 1.95
N ARG A 145 10.64 2.20 2.85
CA ARG A 145 11.56 1.09 2.67
C ARG A 145 10.90 -0.15 3.24
N LEU A 146 10.69 -1.15 2.39
CA LEU A 146 10.02 -2.40 2.73
C LEU A 146 11.03 -3.55 2.74
N PRO A 147 10.78 -4.62 3.51
CA PRO A 147 11.54 -5.86 3.41
C PRO A 147 11.46 -6.43 1.98
N ASN A 148 12.35 -7.37 1.63
CA ASN A 148 12.29 -8.06 0.34
C ASN A 148 10.89 -8.65 0.11
N PHE A 149 10.30 -8.48 -1.08
CA PHE A 149 8.98 -9.03 -1.41
C PHE A 149 8.89 -10.56 -1.24
N ILE A 150 10.03 -11.26 -1.27
CA ILE A 150 10.12 -12.70 -1.00
C ILE A 150 9.62 -13.04 0.41
N ILE A 151 9.81 -12.16 1.40
CA ILE A 151 9.39 -12.43 2.78
C ILE A 151 7.85 -12.58 2.88
N PRO A 152 7.02 -11.58 2.51
CA PRO A 152 5.57 -11.74 2.54
C PRO A 152 5.08 -12.83 1.56
N LEU A 153 5.81 -13.11 0.47
CA LEU A 153 5.49 -14.23 -0.43
C LEU A 153 5.64 -15.59 0.27
N LEU A 154 6.78 -15.83 0.93
CA LEU A 154 7.01 -17.08 1.66
C LEU A 154 6.02 -17.24 2.80
N LEU A 155 5.68 -16.16 3.50
CA LEU A 155 4.63 -16.17 4.53
C LEU A 155 3.26 -16.50 3.93
N THR A 156 2.94 -15.98 2.74
CA THR A 156 1.70 -16.33 2.03
C THR A 156 1.63 -17.82 1.75
N VAL A 157 2.71 -18.39 1.19
CA VAL A 157 2.81 -19.83 0.91
C VAL A 157 2.67 -20.65 2.19
N ALA A 158 3.33 -20.24 3.28
CA ALA A 158 3.24 -20.94 4.56
C ALA A 158 1.81 -20.94 5.13
N VAL A 159 1.13 -19.79 5.11
CA VAL A 159 -0.26 -19.68 5.63
C VAL A 159 -1.23 -20.51 4.79
N LEU A 160 -1.10 -20.48 3.45
CA LEU A 160 -1.93 -21.31 2.57
C LEU A 160 -1.66 -22.80 2.74
N ALA A 161 -0.39 -23.20 2.91
CA ALA A 161 -0.03 -24.60 3.15
C ALA A 161 -0.67 -25.11 4.44
N VAL A 162 -0.68 -24.31 5.51
CA VAL A 162 -1.39 -24.65 6.76
C VAL A 162 -2.89 -24.81 6.50
N GLY A 163 -3.52 -23.90 5.75
CA GLY A 163 -4.94 -24.00 5.41
C GLY A 163 -5.30 -25.23 4.58
N ILE A 164 -4.47 -25.56 3.57
CA ILE A 164 -4.67 -26.75 2.73
C ILE A 164 -4.55 -28.03 3.56
N VAL A 165 -3.55 -28.10 4.44
CA VAL A 165 -3.39 -29.26 5.34
C VAL A 165 -4.59 -29.39 6.29
N GLN A 166 -5.14 -28.27 6.79
CA GLN A 166 -6.35 -28.30 7.62
C GLN A 166 -7.56 -28.83 6.85
N TYR A 167 -7.72 -28.36 5.60
CA TYR A 167 -8.76 -28.81 4.69
C TYR A 167 -8.68 -30.32 4.40
N ASP A 168 -7.51 -30.80 3.98
CA ASP A 168 -7.27 -32.21 3.63
C ASP A 168 -7.42 -33.14 4.84
N ALA A 169 -7.07 -32.67 6.04
CA ALA A 169 -7.23 -33.42 7.27
C ALA A 169 -8.69 -33.48 7.76
N GLY A 170 -9.63 -32.81 7.07
CA GLY A 170 -11.03 -32.71 7.49
C GLY A 170 -11.18 -32.11 8.88
N ILE A 171 -10.20 -31.29 9.32
CA ILE A 171 -10.26 -30.61 10.60
C ILE A 171 -11.45 -29.66 10.50
N PRO A 172 -12.52 -29.86 11.29
CA PRO A 172 -13.65 -28.94 11.29
C PRO A 172 -13.10 -27.54 11.50
N GLN A 173 -13.64 -26.56 10.77
CA GLN A 173 -13.29 -25.14 10.86
C GLN A 173 -12.79 -24.86 12.28
N ALA A 174 -11.46 -24.75 12.42
CA ALA A 174 -10.78 -24.80 13.70
C ALA A 174 -11.34 -23.71 14.63
N THR A 175 -11.03 -23.77 15.92
CA THR A 175 -11.50 -22.75 16.86
C THR A 175 -11.27 -21.34 16.27
N PRO A 176 -12.24 -20.41 16.31
CA PRO A 176 -12.17 -19.10 15.66
C PRO A 176 -10.85 -18.34 15.88
N TRP A 177 -10.20 -18.58 17.01
CA TRP A 177 -8.90 -18.03 17.40
C TRP A 177 -7.73 -18.45 16.53
N LEU A 178 -7.74 -19.65 15.93
CA LEU A 178 -6.68 -20.13 15.04
C LEU A 178 -6.93 -19.73 13.59
N GLU A 179 -8.19 -19.78 13.14
CA GLU A 179 -8.54 -19.50 11.74
C GLU A 179 -8.56 -18.01 11.42
N SER A 180 -9.07 -17.17 12.32
CA SER A 180 -9.17 -15.73 12.07
C SER A 180 -7.81 -15.08 11.76
N PRO A 181 -6.71 -15.40 12.48
CA PRO A 181 -5.38 -14.93 12.10
C PRO A 181 -4.93 -15.43 10.72
N LEU A 182 -5.15 -16.70 10.40
CA LEU A 182 -4.75 -17.27 9.10
C LEU A 182 -5.51 -16.58 7.95
N LEU A 183 -6.82 -16.40 8.10
CA LEU A 183 -7.69 -15.68 7.17
C LEU A 183 -7.25 -14.23 6.95
N VAL A 184 -6.97 -13.50 8.03
CA VAL A 184 -6.52 -12.11 7.93
C VAL A 184 -5.14 -12.06 7.25
N LEU A 185 -4.23 -12.99 7.56
CA LEU A 185 -2.92 -13.05 6.93
C LEU A 185 -3.00 -13.41 5.44
N THR A 186 -3.85 -14.34 5.03
CA THR A 186 -4.06 -14.65 3.60
C THR A 186 -4.66 -13.48 2.83
N GLY A 187 -5.49 -12.65 3.47
CA GLY A 187 -5.97 -11.40 2.87
C GLY A 187 -4.89 -10.32 2.72
N ILE A 188 -3.96 -10.21 3.68
CA ILE A 188 -2.95 -9.14 3.72
C ILE A 188 -1.71 -9.46 2.88
N LEU A 189 -1.10 -10.62 3.11
CA LEU A 189 0.26 -10.94 2.65
C LEU A 189 0.42 -10.96 1.12
N PRO A 190 -0.53 -11.48 0.31
CA PRO A 190 -0.41 -11.46 -1.15
C PRO A 190 -0.40 -10.03 -1.69
N ALA A 191 -1.32 -9.17 -1.22
CA ALA A 191 -1.42 -7.79 -1.64
C ALA A 191 -0.15 -7.00 -1.26
N VAL A 192 0.36 -7.20 -0.04
CA VAL A 192 1.63 -6.61 0.41
C VAL A 192 2.81 -7.10 -0.42
N THR A 193 2.85 -8.38 -0.81
CA THR A 193 3.88 -8.94 -1.68
C THR A 193 3.95 -8.19 -3.01
N ILE A 194 2.80 -8.00 -3.66
CA ILE A 194 2.69 -7.33 -4.97
C ILE A 194 3.10 -5.86 -4.88
N PHE A 195 2.62 -5.15 -3.85
CA PHE A 195 3.00 -3.77 -3.60
C PHE A 195 4.51 -3.64 -3.35
N THR A 196 5.07 -4.52 -2.52
CA THR A 196 6.49 -4.52 -2.16
C THR A 196 7.37 -4.78 -3.38
N PHE A 197 6.98 -5.74 -4.23
CA PHE A 197 7.66 -6.03 -5.49
C PHE A 197 7.70 -4.79 -6.40
N ALA A 198 6.56 -4.11 -6.60
CA ALA A 198 6.50 -2.89 -7.40
C ALA A 198 7.35 -1.75 -6.80
N ALA A 199 7.27 -1.54 -5.49
CA ALA A 199 8.03 -0.52 -4.77
C ALA A 199 9.55 -0.70 -4.95
N GLN A 200 10.03 -1.95 -4.87
CA GLN A 200 11.42 -2.31 -5.07
C GLN A 200 11.88 -2.07 -6.51
N ARG A 201 11.08 -2.46 -7.50
CA ARG A 201 11.39 -2.23 -8.92
C ARG A 201 11.51 -0.75 -9.26
N LEU A 202 10.73 0.10 -8.60
CA LEU A 202 10.70 1.54 -8.83
C LEU A 202 11.71 2.31 -7.96
N GLY A 203 12.44 1.65 -7.06
CA GLY A 203 13.42 2.29 -6.19
C GLY A 203 12.80 3.19 -5.11
N PHE A 204 11.60 2.84 -4.63
CA PHE A 204 10.90 3.55 -3.55
C PHE A 204 10.74 5.08 -3.76
N PRO A 205 10.09 5.54 -4.84
CA PRO A 205 10.01 6.95 -5.22
C PRO A 205 9.10 7.82 -4.32
N THR A 206 8.73 7.36 -3.12
CA THR A 206 7.74 8.01 -2.26
C THR A 206 8.06 7.89 -0.76
N THR A 207 7.18 8.43 0.08
CA THR A 207 7.32 8.47 1.55
C THR A 207 6.25 7.65 2.23
N TRP A 208 6.52 7.20 3.46
CA TRP A 208 5.54 6.47 4.27
C TRP A 208 4.22 7.23 4.44
N ARG A 209 4.27 8.55 4.61
CA ARG A 209 3.06 9.37 4.77
C ARG A 209 2.15 9.26 3.55
N ARG A 210 2.71 9.26 2.33
CA ARG A 210 1.92 9.20 1.09
C ARG A 210 1.35 7.79 0.89
N VAL A 211 2.16 6.76 1.14
CA VAL A 211 1.71 5.35 1.10
C VAL A 211 0.55 5.12 2.05
N TRP A 212 0.67 5.53 3.31
CA TRP A 212 -0.39 5.33 4.31
C TRP A 212 -1.65 6.14 4.02
N LEU A 213 -1.51 7.40 3.59
CA LEU A 213 -2.68 8.20 3.17
C LEU A 213 -3.46 7.49 2.06
N SER A 214 -2.75 7.02 1.03
CA SER A 214 -3.39 6.34 -0.10
C SER A 214 -3.95 4.98 0.29
N PHE A 215 -3.19 4.18 1.05
CA PHE A 215 -3.65 2.90 1.58
C PHE A 215 -4.97 3.03 2.36
N LEU A 216 -5.02 3.93 3.34
CA LEU A 216 -6.22 4.14 4.16
C LEU A 216 -7.39 4.70 3.35
N SER A 217 -7.09 5.58 2.40
CA SER A 217 -8.11 6.07 1.47
C SER A 217 -8.70 4.94 0.62
N GLY A 218 -7.89 3.97 0.20
CA GLY A 218 -8.37 2.80 -0.55
C GLY A 218 -9.19 1.87 0.33
N THR A 219 -8.68 1.52 1.52
CA THR A 219 -9.34 0.59 2.45
C THR A 219 -10.71 1.09 2.91
N PHE A 220 -10.84 2.38 3.21
CA PHE A 220 -12.06 2.91 3.85
C PHE A 220 -12.87 3.80 2.92
N LEU A 221 -12.27 4.88 2.41
CA LEU A 221 -13.03 5.90 1.70
C LEU A 221 -13.51 5.40 0.33
N ALA A 222 -12.62 4.77 -0.44
CA ALA A 222 -12.97 4.22 -1.75
C ALA A 222 -13.95 3.06 -1.62
N ALA A 223 -13.73 2.12 -0.69
CA ALA A 223 -14.65 1.02 -0.42
C ALA A 223 -16.05 1.52 -0.03
N LEU A 224 -16.14 2.49 0.89
CA LEU A 224 -17.42 3.06 1.31
C LEU A 224 -18.15 3.74 0.16
N ILE A 225 -17.46 4.56 -0.63
CA ILE A 225 -18.07 5.25 -1.77
C ILE A 225 -18.54 4.22 -2.82
N ALA A 226 -17.72 3.22 -3.12
CA ALA A 226 -18.06 2.16 -4.07
C ALA A 226 -19.33 1.42 -3.64
N ILE A 227 -19.38 0.94 -2.38
CA ILE A 227 -20.57 0.29 -1.82
C ILE A 227 -21.82 1.17 -1.93
N ILE A 228 -21.73 2.46 -1.58
CA ILE A 228 -22.87 3.38 -1.69
C ILE A 228 -23.35 3.50 -3.15
N LEU A 229 -22.43 3.68 -4.08
CA LEU A 229 -22.76 3.83 -5.50
C LEU A 229 -23.34 2.54 -6.09
N GLU A 230 -22.77 1.38 -5.74
CA GLU A 230 -23.25 0.07 -6.16
C GLU A 230 -24.65 -0.21 -5.62
N VAL A 231 -24.92 0.09 -4.34
CA VAL A 231 -26.25 -0.07 -3.75
C VAL A 231 -27.28 0.82 -4.45
N ILE A 232 -26.97 2.11 -4.64
CA ILE A 232 -27.86 3.05 -5.35
C ILE A 232 -28.13 2.56 -6.78
N ALA A 233 -27.08 2.16 -7.49
CA ALA A 233 -27.18 1.71 -8.86
C ALA A 233 -27.92 0.37 -8.99
N GLY A 234 -27.72 -0.55 -8.05
CA GLY A 234 -28.44 -1.82 -7.96
C GLY A 234 -29.94 -1.59 -7.73
N PHE A 235 -30.32 -0.66 -6.85
CA PHE A 235 -31.74 -0.28 -6.70
C PHE A 235 -32.32 0.33 -7.98
N ALA A 236 -31.59 1.24 -8.62
CA ALA A 236 -32.04 1.85 -9.87
C ALA A 236 -32.20 0.80 -10.98
N LEU A 237 -31.25 -0.13 -11.11
CA LEU A 237 -31.30 -1.19 -12.12
C LEU A 237 -32.41 -2.20 -11.83
N SER A 238 -32.60 -2.59 -10.57
CA SER A 238 -33.72 -3.45 -10.16
C SER A 238 -35.07 -2.85 -10.50
N PHE A 239 -35.22 -1.53 -10.29
CA PHE A 239 -36.42 -0.80 -10.69
C PHE A 239 -36.62 -0.80 -12.22
N LEU A 240 -35.56 -0.54 -13.00
CA LEU A 240 -35.61 -0.50 -14.46
C LEU A 240 -35.92 -1.87 -15.08
N LEU A 241 -35.30 -2.94 -14.57
CA LEU A 241 -35.45 -4.30 -15.09
C LEU A 241 -36.64 -5.05 -14.49
N ARG A 242 -37.32 -4.45 -13.49
CA ARG A 242 -38.42 -5.08 -12.72
C ARG A 242 -38.03 -6.45 -12.18
N ALA A 243 -36.79 -6.56 -11.71
CA ALA A 243 -36.17 -7.78 -11.25
C ALA A 243 -35.25 -7.45 -10.07
N ASP A 244 -35.05 -8.37 -9.14
CA ASP A 244 -34.03 -8.19 -8.11
C ASP A 244 -32.64 -8.41 -8.73
N THR A 245 -31.87 -7.33 -8.83
CA THR A 245 -30.51 -7.34 -9.39
C THR A 245 -29.43 -7.14 -8.33
N GLY A 246 -29.84 -6.99 -7.06
CA GLY A 246 -28.94 -6.81 -5.91
C GLY A 246 -28.70 -8.10 -5.13
N SER A 247 -29.54 -9.11 -5.31
CA SER A 247 -29.35 -10.43 -4.70
C SER A 247 -28.32 -11.27 -5.47
N LEU A 248 -27.42 -11.93 -4.73
CA LEU A 248 -26.54 -12.99 -5.27
C LEU A 248 -27.27 -14.32 -5.47
N ASN A 249 -28.45 -14.49 -4.85
CA ASN A 249 -29.32 -15.63 -5.06
C ASN A 249 -30.23 -15.35 -6.28
N VAL A 250 -29.65 -15.49 -7.47
CA VAL A 250 -30.31 -15.23 -8.75
C VAL A 250 -30.96 -16.49 -9.29
N ASP A 251 -32.19 -16.34 -9.79
CA ASP A 251 -32.80 -17.36 -10.63
C ASP A 251 -32.15 -17.33 -12.02
N ALA A 252 -31.30 -18.30 -12.31
CA ALA A 252 -30.59 -18.41 -13.59
C ALA A 252 -31.53 -18.56 -14.80
N SER A 253 -32.79 -18.94 -14.59
CA SER A 253 -33.81 -18.96 -15.65
C SER A 253 -34.40 -17.58 -15.95
N ASN A 254 -34.22 -16.62 -15.03
CA ASN A 254 -34.67 -15.24 -15.19
C ASN A 254 -33.58 -14.38 -15.83
N ALA A 255 -33.66 -14.23 -17.15
CA ALA A 255 -32.71 -13.44 -17.93
C ALA A 255 -32.54 -12.00 -17.41
N SER A 256 -33.59 -11.35 -16.91
CA SER A 256 -33.51 -9.99 -16.38
C SER A 256 -32.67 -9.91 -15.10
N GLN A 257 -32.76 -10.91 -14.21
CA GLN A 257 -31.92 -10.97 -13.01
C GLN A 257 -30.45 -11.23 -13.38
N VAL A 258 -30.19 -12.19 -14.29
CA VAL A 258 -28.83 -12.51 -14.73
C VAL A 258 -28.17 -11.33 -15.43
N ILE A 259 -28.87 -10.69 -16.38
CA ILE A 259 -28.37 -9.49 -17.08
C ILE A 259 -28.15 -8.34 -16.10
N GLY A 260 -29.09 -8.14 -15.17
CA GLY A 260 -28.98 -7.11 -14.15
C GLY A 260 -27.75 -7.30 -13.26
N LEU A 261 -27.55 -8.52 -12.74
CA LEU A 261 -26.38 -8.84 -11.92
C LEU A 261 -25.07 -8.67 -12.71
N LEU A 262 -25.02 -9.14 -13.97
CA LEU A 262 -23.85 -8.98 -14.83
C LEU A 262 -23.50 -7.50 -15.04
N ILE A 263 -24.48 -6.63 -15.28
CA ILE A 263 -24.25 -5.19 -15.42
C ILE A 263 -23.76 -4.59 -14.10
N THR A 264 -24.42 -4.90 -12.98
CA THR A 264 -24.04 -4.38 -11.66
C THR A 264 -22.60 -4.75 -11.30
N VAL A 265 -22.26 -6.03 -11.41
CA VAL A 265 -20.98 -6.55 -10.91
C VAL A 265 -19.84 -6.40 -11.93
N SER A 266 -20.11 -6.45 -13.23
CA SER A 266 -19.05 -6.42 -14.27
C SER A 266 -18.86 -5.04 -14.90
N VAL A 267 -19.78 -4.09 -14.67
CA VAL A 267 -19.70 -2.74 -15.24
C VAL A 267 -19.77 -1.69 -14.15
N ILE A 268 -20.84 -1.68 -13.35
CA ILE A 268 -21.08 -0.62 -12.37
C ILE A 268 -20.06 -0.67 -11.24
N ALA A 269 -19.85 -1.83 -10.61
CA ALA A 269 -18.86 -2.00 -9.54
C ALA A 269 -17.44 -1.63 -10.01
N PRO A 270 -16.89 -2.16 -11.12
CA PRO A 270 -15.59 -1.73 -11.65
C PRO A 270 -15.49 -0.22 -11.92
N LEU A 271 -16.54 0.42 -12.45
CA LEU A 271 -16.54 1.86 -12.67
C LEU A 271 -16.51 2.65 -11.35
N ALA A 272 -17.32 2.25 -10.38
CA ALA A 272 -17.38 2.87 -9.07
C ALA A 272 -16.04 2.66 -8.34
N GLU A 273 -15.61 1.43 -8.21
CA GLU A 273 -14.41 1.09 -7.48
C GLU A 273 -13.14 1.69 -8.09
N GLU A 274 -12.87 1.45 -9.38
CA GLU A 274 -11.64 1.96 -10.02
C GLU A 274 -11.67 3.47 -10.22
N GLY A 275 -12.86 4.06 -10.31
CA GLY A 275 -13.06 5.51 -10.34
C GLY A 275 -12.70 6.18 -9.02
N PHE A 276 -13.00 5.55 -7.88
CA PHE A 276 -12.85 6.15 -6.54
C PHE A 276 -11.64 5.64 -5.73
N LYS A 277 -11.07 4.47 -6.04
CA LYS A 277 -9.75 4.02 -5.52
C LYS A 277 -8.67 5.13 -5.57
N PRO A 278 -8.52 5.91 -6.65
CA PRO A 278 -7.47 6.94 -6.71
C PRO A 278 -7.77 8.19 -5.88
N ILE A 279 -8.87 8.32 -5.13
CA ILE A 279 -9.25 9.58 -4.45
C ILE A 279 -8.18 10.13 -3.50
N GLY A 280 -7.55 9.28 -2.67
CA GLY A 280 -6.45 9.67 -1.79
C GLY A 280 -5.22 10.17 -2.57
N PRO A 281 -4.67 9.37 -3.50
CA PRO A 281 -3.64 9.83 -4.43
C PRO A 281 -4.01 11.11 -5.20
N PHE A 282 -5.26 11.26 -5.62
CA PHE A 282 -5.77 12.39 -6.39
C PHE A 282 -5.68 13.70 -5.59
N ILE A 283 -6.01 13.69 -4.30
CA ILE A 283 -5.88 14.86 -3.40
C ILE A 283 -4.43 15.38 -3.37
N ILE A 284 -3.45 14.48 -3.46
CA ILE A 284 -2.02 14.83 -3.41
C ILE A 284 -1.35 14.84 -4.80
N LEU A 285 -2.11 14.73 -5.89
CA LEU A 285 -1.60 14.53 -7.25
C LEU A 285 -0.57 15.59 -7.66
N TRP A 286 -0.82 16.85 -7.29
CA TRP A 286 0.06 17.99 -7.57
C TRP A 286 1.36 18.01 -6.75
N ARG A 287 1.45 17.17 -5.72
CA ARG A 287 2.63 17.04 -4.87
C ARG A 287 3.49 15.82 -5.24
N LEU A 288 3.04 15.00 -6.19
CA LEU A 288 3.77 13.82 -6.66
C LEU A 288 4.90 14.21 -7.62
N SER A 289 6.08 13.65 -7.42
CA SER A 289 7.31 14.00 -8.12
C SER A 289 7.37 13.49 -9.56
N GLY A 290 6.58 12.45 -9.89
CA GLY A 290 6.59 11.88 -11.24
C GLY A 290 5.63 10.70 -11.45
N PRO A 291 5.58 10.16 -12.68
CA PRO A 291 4.74 9.03 -13.04
C PRO A 291 4.98 7.76 -12.19
N ALA A 292 6.24 7.47 -11.86
CA ALA A 292 6.60 6.32 -11.01
C ALA A 292 6.01 6.43 -9.60
N GLU A 293 6.07 7.64 -9.03
CA GLU A 293 5.44 7.91 -7.74
C GLU A 293 3.91 7.84 -7.84
N ALA A 294 3.31 8.41 -8.90
CA ALA A 294 1.86 8.36 -9.11
C ALA A 294 1.33 6.92 -9.19
N PHE A 295 2.00 6.08 -9.98
CA PHE A 295 1.66 4.66 -10.07
C PHE A 295 1.78 3.97 -8.72
N LEU A 296 2.90 4.14 -8.00
CA LEU A 296 3.12 3.44 -6.73
C LEU A 296 2.17 3.91 -5.61
N VAL A 297 1.90 5.21 -5.53
CA VAL A 297 0.95 5.77 -4.55
C VAL A 297 -0.48 5.32 -4.88
N GLY A 298 -0.83 5.19 -6.17
CA GLY A 298 -2.08 4.56 -6.61
C GLY A 298 -2.16 3.08 -6.23
N MET A 299 -1.07 2.33 -6.44
CA MET A 299 -1.01 0.92 -6.01
C MET A 299 -1.25 0.78 -4.51
N ALA A 300 -0.72 1.68 -3.68
CA ALA A 300 -0.96 1.64 -2.24
C ALA A 300 -2.46 1.73 -1.90
N ALA A 301 -3.22 2.59 -2.60
CA ALA A 301 -4.67 2.67 -2.44
C ALA A 301 -5.36 1.36 -2.88
N GLY A 302 -4.99 0.82 -4.03
CA GLY A 302 -5.53 -0.45 -4.50
C GLY A 302 -5.17 -1.64 -3.60
N THR A 303 -3.98 -1.65 -2.99
CA THR A 303 -3.59 -2.63 -1.97
C THR A 303 -4.48 -2.55 -0.74
N GLY A 304 -4.76 -1.33 -0.25
CA GLY A 304 -5.69 -1.13 0.86
C GLY A 304 -7.10 -1.63 0.55
N PHE A 305 -7.59 -1.38 -0.67
CA PHE A 305 -8.88 -1.88 -1.14
C PHE A 305 -8.88 -3.42 -1.28
N ALA A 306 -7.82 -4.00 -1.87
CA ALA A 306 -7.69 -5.44 -2.07
C ALA A 306 -7.78 -6.21 -0.75
N ILE A 307 -7.13 -5.69 0.30
CA ILE A 307 -7.14 -6.31 1.63
C ILE A 307 -8.54 -6.26 2.23
N PHE A 308 -9.23 -5.10 2.13
CA PHE A 308 -10.61 -4.94 2.58
C PHE A 308 -11.54 -5.95 1.92
N GLU A 309 -11.53 -5.97 0.59
CA GLU A 309 -12.45 -6.82 -0.15
C GLU A 309 -12.13 -8.31 0.06
N THR A 310 -10.85 -8.68 0.02
CA THR A 310 -10.45 -10.09 0.15
C THR A 310 -10.77 -10.66 1.52
N ILE A 311 -10.53 -9.90 2.60
CA ILE A 311 -10.89 -10.36 3.94
C ILE A 311 -12.41 -10.46 4.10
N GLY A 312 -13.17 -9.53 3.50
CA GLY A 312 -14.63 -9.63 3.42
C GLY A 312 -15.10 -10.91 2.73
N TYR A 313 -14.52 -11.26 1.58
CA TYR A 313 -14.87 -12.49 0.85
C TYR A 313 -14.50 -13.75 1.62
N ILE A 314 -13.26 -13.87 2.10
CA ILE A 314 -12.83 -15.06 2.85
C ILE A 314 -13.65 -15.18 4.15
N GLY A 315 -13.92 -14.05 4.80
CA GLY A 315 -14.72 -13.97 6.03
C GLY A 315 -16.23 -14.12 5.82
N SER A 316 -16.75 -14.19 4.59
CA SER A 316 -18.20 -14.29 4.36
C SER A 316 -18.82 -15.61 4.81
N GLY A 317 -18.00 -16.66 4.99
CA GLY A 317 -18.46 -18.00 5.35
C GLY A 317 -19.11 -18.76 4.19
N VAL A 318 -19.00 -18.26 2.95
CA VAL A 318 -19.51 -18.94 1.75
C VAL A 318 -18.49 -19.99 1.29
N GLY A 319 -18.58 -21.20 1.83
CA GLY A 319 -17.65 -22.30 1.55
C GLY A 319 -16.43 -22.30 2.46
N ASP A 320 -15.44 -23.13 2.13
CA ASP A 320 -14.23 -23.24 2.94
C ASP A 320 -13.30 -22.03 2.72
N TRP A 321 -12.86 -21.40 3.81
CA TRP A 321 -12.05 -20.19 3.78
C TRP A 321 -10.79 -20.35 2.93
N VAL A 322 -10.15 -21.54 2.91
CA VAL A 322 -8.91 -21.73 2.14
C VAL A 322 -9.18 -21.77 0.64
N VAL A 323 -10.33 -22.32 0.23
CA VAL A 323 -10.77 -22.34 -1.17
C VAL A 323 -10.96 -20.89 -1.65
N ILE A 324 -11.69 -20.08 -0.89
CA ILE A 324 -11.89 -18.66 -1.20
C ILE A 324 -10.55 -17.90 -1.20
N ALA A 325 -9.68 -18.18 -0.24
CA ALA A 325 -8.38 -17.52 -0.14
C ALA A 325 -7.51 -17.79 -1.38
N VAL A 326 -7.51 -19.03 -1.89
CA VAL A 326 -6.79 -19.39 -3.12
C VAL A 326 -7.40 -18.72 -4.34
N LEU A 327 -8.74 -18.70 -4.47
CA LEU A 327 -9.43 -17.96 -5.56
C LEU A 327 -9.04 -16.47 -5.58
N ARG A 328 -8.87 -15.89 -4.39
CA ARG A 328 -8.60 -14.46 -4.19
C ARG A 328 -7.11 -14.10 -4.13
N ILE A 329 -6.20 -15.06 -4.30
CA ILE A 329 -4.77 -14.84 -4.08
C ILE A 329 -4.17 -13.76 -4.99
N GLY A 330 -4.73 -13.60 -6.20
CA GLY A 330 -4.34 -12.59 -7.17
C GLY A 330 -5.13 -11.28 -7.08
N ALA A 331 -6.08 -11.14 -6.15
CA ALA A 331 -6.85 -9.89 -5.99
C ALA A 331 -5.93 -8.68 -5.76
N GLY A 332 -4.82 -8.87 -5.05
CA GLY A 332 -3.79 -7.84 -4.92
C GLY A 332 -3.27 -7.30 -6.26
N LEU A 333 -3.17 -8.13 -7.32
CA LEU A 333 -2.76 -7.71 -8.65
C LEU A 333 -3.87 -6.87 -9.28
N LEU A 334 -5.10 -7.38 -9.25
CA LEU A 334 -6.28 -6.74 -9.80
C LEU A 334 -6.46 -5.31 -9.28
N HIS A 335 -6.62 -5.15 -7.95
CA HIS A 335 -6.91 -3.84 -7.38
C HIS A 335 -5.68 -2.95 -7.29
N SER A 336 -4.50 -3.49 -6.92
CA SER A 336 -3.30 -2.64 -6.79
C SER A 336 -2.86 -2.10 -8.15
N VAL A 337 -2.77 -2.96 -9.17
CA VAL A 337 -2.38 -2.50 -10.52
C VAL A 337 -3.48 -1.64 -11.13
N GLY A 338 -4.76 -1.99 -10.96
CA GLY A 338 -5.91 -1.17 -11.37
C GLY A 338 -5.83 0.26 -10.81
N ALA A 339 -5.75 0.41 -9.49
CA ALA A 339 -5.65 1.72 -8.84
C ALA A 339 -4.35 2.48 -9.18
N GLY A 340 -3.24 1.75 -9.36
CA GLY A 340 -1.97 2.30 -9.83
C GLY A 340 -2.11 2.90 -11.23
N MET A 341 -2.75 2.18 -12.15
CA MET A 341 -3.04 2.64 -13.51
C MET A 341 -4.04 3.79 -13.51
N ALA A 342 -5.12 3.73 -12.72
CA ALA A 342 -6.08 4.81 -12.61
C ALA A 342 -5.42 6.12 -12.14
N THR A 343 -4.58 6.04 -11.10
CA THR A 343 -3.82 7.19 -10.59
C THR A 343 -2.81 7.71 -11.62
N LEU A 344 -2.10 6.81 -12.30
CA LEU A 344 -1.18 7.17 -13.38
C LEU A 344 -1.90 7.83 -14.56
N GLY A 345 -3.12 7.37 -14.87
CA GLY A 345 -4.00 7.95 -15.88
C GLY A 345 -4.34 9.41 -15.57
N TRP A 346 -4.86 9.66 -14.36
CA TRP A 346 -5.11 11.01 -13.87
C TRP A 346 -3.85 11.88 -13.85
N TYR A 347 -2.71 11.31 -13.47
CA TYR A 347 -1.43 12.01 -13.53
C TYR A 347 -1.09 12.45 -14.96
N TYR A 348 -1.20 11.59 -15.97
CA TYR A 348 -0.91 12.00 -17.34
C TYR A 348 -1.87 13.07 -17.87
N LEU A 349 -3.16 12.97 -17.54
CA LEU A 349 -4.17 13.94 -17.98
C LEU A 349 -3.94 15.32 -17.36
N LEU A 350 -3.63 15.38 -16.07
CA LEU A 350 -3.59 16.64 -15.30
C LEU A 350 -2.19 17.20 -15.11
N ARG A 351 -1.17 16.34 -15.01
CA ARG A 351 0.24 16.68 -14.73
C ARG A 351 1.19 16.35 -15.89
N GLY A 352 0.76 15.59 -16.89
CA GLY A 352 1.59 15.13 -18.01
C GLY A 352 1.91 16.18 -19.08
N LYS A 353 2.06 17.47 -18.74
CA LYS A 353 2.54 18.47 -19.70
C LYS A 353 3.92 18.06 -20.21
N GLY A 354 4.14 18.11 -21.52
CA GLY A 354 5.38 17.67 -22.17
C GLY A 354 5.51 16.16 -22.38
N VAL A 355 4.55 15.35 -21.93
CA VAL A 355 4.54 13.90 -22.21
C VAL A 355 3.87 13.65 -23.57
N ALA A 356 4.59 13.00 -24.49
CA ALA A 356 4.04 12.58 -25.77
C ALA A 356 2.82 11.65 -25.57
N GLN A 357 1.75 11.91 -26.32
CA GLN A 357 0.48 11.19 -26.27
C GLN A 357 -0.16 11.14 -24.87
N ARG A 358 -0.02 12.20 -24.06
CA ARG A 358 -0.53 12.23 -22.67
C ARG A 358 -2.00 11.83 -22.53
N TYR A 359 -2.86 12.21 -23.49
CA TYR A 359 -4.29 11.89 -23.44
C TYR A 359 -4.54 10.42 -23.71
N ALA A 360 -3.91 9.85 -24.74
CA ALA A 360 -4.03 8.43 -25.04
C ALA A 360 -3.47 7.56 -23.91
N LYS A 361 -2.32 7.93 -23.34
CA LYS A 361 -1.77 7.27 -22.15
C LYS A 361 -2.70 7.39 -20.95
N GLY A 362 -3.21 8.59 -20.71
CA GLY A 362 -4.13 8.89 -19.61
C GLY A 362 -5.40 8.05 -19.66
N LEU A 363 -6.13 8.16 -20.77
CA LEU A 363 -7.36 7.42 -21.02
C LEU A 363 -7.12 5.91 -21.12
N GLY A 364 -6.02 5.47 -21.73
CA GLY A 364 -5.65 4.07 -21.80
C GLY A 364 -5.40 3.45 -20.42
N CYS A 365 -4.79 4.18 -19.48
CA CYS A 365 -4.61 3.69 -18.12
C CYS A 365 -5.93 3.59 -17.35
N LEU A 366 -6.83 4.58 -17.51
CA LEU A 366 -8.17 4.54 -16.88
C LEU A 366 -9.03 3.41 -17.45
N ALA A 367 -9.04 3.27 -18.79
CA ALA A 367 -9.73 2.19 -19.46
C ALA A 367 -9.20 0.82 -19.04
N TYR A 368 -7.87 0.66 -18.97
CA TYR A 368 -7.26 -0.57 -18.47
C TYR A 368 -7.76 -0.92 -17.06
N ALA A 369 -7.74 0.04 -16.13
CA ALA A 369 -8.13 -0.19 -14.74
C ALA A 369 -9.57 -0.74 -14.62
N VAL A 370 -10.51 -0.15 -15.36
CA VAL A 370 -11.92 -0.57 -15.37
C VAL A 370 -12.10 -1.89 -16.11
N VAL A 371 -11.53 -2.04 -17.31
CA VAL A 371 -11.75 -3.21 -18.17
C VAL A 371 -11.19 -4.48 -17.55
N GLN A 372 -9.98 -4.45 -16.99
CA GLN A 372 -9.39 -5.63 -16.35
C GLN A 372 -10.25 -6.11 -15.17
N HIS A 373 -10.83 -5.19 -14.40
CA HIS A 373 -11.69 -5.51 -13.28
C HIS A 373 -13.06 -6.03 -13.77
N GLY A 374 -13.67 -5.36 -14.76
CA GLY A 374 -14.93 -5.84 -15.35
C GLY A 374 -14.81 -7.23 -15.97
N ILE A 375 -13.68 -7.55 -16.60
CA ILE A 375 -13.42 -8.91 -17.10
C ILE A 375 -13.31 -9.91 -15.95
N PHE A 376 -12.60 -9.58 -14.86
CA PHE A 376 -12.50 -10.46 -13.69
C PHE A 376 -13.89 -10.75 -13.10
N ASN A 377 -14.66 -9.72 -12.78
CA ASN A 377 -16.00 -9.85 -12.19
C ASN A 377 -17.00 -10.53 -13.13
N GLY A 378 -16.95 -10.20 -14.42
CA GLY A 378 -17.78 -10.85 -15.43
C GLY A 378 -17.45 -12.33 -15.54
N SER A 379 -16.16 -12.69 -15.55
CA SER A 379 -15.73 -14.08 -15.68
C SER A 379 -16.26 -14.99 -14.58
N THR A 380 -16.35 -14.49 -13.35
CA THR A 380 -16.91 -15.25 -12.22
C THR A 380 -18.44 -15.42 -12.31
N LEU A 381 -19.13 -14.49 -12.99
CA LEU A 381 -20.58 -14.55 -13.16
C LEU A 381 -21.03 -15.25 -14.44
N LEU A 382 -20.15 -15.44 -15.43
CA LEU A 382 -20.49 -16.11 -16.68
C LEU A 382 -20.96 -17.56 -16.49
N GLN A 383 -20.62 -18.19 -15.37
CA GLN A 383 -21.15 -19.51 -15.00
C GLN A 383 -22.67 -19.52 -14.75
N LEU A 384 -23.29 -18.34 -14.55
CA LEU A 384 -24.73 -18.19 -14.39
C LEU A 384 -25.47 -18.14 -15.74
N VAL A 385 -24.74 -18.02 -16.87
CA VAL A 385 -25.32 -17.93 -18.21
C VAL A 385 -25.51 -19.35 -18.78
N PRO A 386 -26.74 -19.84 -18.97
CA PRO A 386 -26.98 -21.21 -19.39
C PRO A 386 -26.34 -21.56 -20.73
N GLY A 387 -25.82 -22.79 -20.85
CA GLY A 387 -25.30 -23.36 -22.10
C GLY A 387 -23.83 -23.80 -22.01
N PRO A 388 -23.14 -24.00 -23.17
CA PRO A 388 -21.80 -24.59 -23.21
C PRO A 388 -20.74 -23.83 -22.40
N LEU A 389 -20.93 -22.52 -22.22
CA LEU A 389 -20.03 -21.69 -21.44
C LEU A 389 -20.17 -21.97 -19.94
N GLN A 390 -21.39 -22.16 -19.43
CA GLN A 390 -21.62 -22.58 -18.05
C GLN A 390 -20.99 -23.95 -17.82
N ASP A 391 -21.22 -24.92 -18.71
CA ASP A 391 -20.64 -26.26 -18.57
C ASP A 391 -19.11 -26.23 -18.47
N LEU A 392 -18.46 -25.38 -19.28
CA LEU A 392 -17.01 -25.18 -19.25
C LEU A 392 -16.54 -24.50 -17.96
N LEU A 393 -17.20 -23.43 -17.53
CA LEU A 393 -16.77 -22.62 -16.40
C LEU A 393 -17.13 -23.24 -15.05
N SER A 394 -18.17 -24.08 -14.98
CA SER A 394 -18.55 -24.84 -13.80
C SER A 394 -17.92 -26.23 -13.74
N ALA A 395 -17.13 -26.61 -14.75
CA ALA A 395 -16.41 -27.87 -14.74
C ALA A 395 -15.46 -27.93 -13.53
N PRO A 396 -15.45 -29.04 -12.78
CA PRO A 396 -14.60 -29.16 -11.59
C PRO A 396 -13.12 -29.18 -11.99
N VAL A 397 -12.33 -28.35 -11.31
CA VAL A 397 -10.88 -28.27 -11.42
C VAL A 397 -10.29 -28.53 -10.04
N TRP A 398 -9.27 -29.38 -9.94
CA TRP A 398 -8.61 -29.67 -8.67
C TRP A 398 -7.27 -28.95 -8.60
N PHE A 399 -7.06 -28.14 -7.56
CA PHE A 399 -5.83 -27.39 -7.34
C PHE A 399 -5.27 -27.69 -5.94
N PHE A 400 -4.18 -28.47 -5.87
CA PHE A 400 -3.62 -28.98 -4.62
C PHE A 400 -4.68 -29.63 -3.70
N GLY A 401 -5.55 -30.47 -4.26
CA GLY A 401 -6.61 -31.15 -3.50
C GLY A 401 -7.86 -30.30 -3.24
N LEU A 402 -7.80 -28.98 -3.49
CA LEU A 402 -8.97 -28.10 -3.32
C LEU A 402 -9.91 -28.19 -4.54
N PRO A 403 -11.23 -28.28 -4.32
CA PRO A 403 -12.22 -28.21 -5.39
C PRO A 403 -12.39 -26.76 -5.85
N MET A 404 -12.10 -26.52 -7.14
CA MET A 404 -12.28 -25.27 -7.85
C MET A 404 -13.19 -25.49 -9.05
N ASP A 405 -13.56 -24.41 -9.72
CA ASP A 405 -14.29 -24.43 -10.99
C ASP A 405 -13.41 -23.95 -12.15
N GLY A 406 -13.92 -24.04 -13.38
CA GLY A 406 -13.24 -23.56 -14.58
C GLY A 406 -13.00 -22.04 -14.58
N SER A 407 -13.82 -21.25 -13.87
CA SER A 407 -13.63 -19.80 -13.74
C SER A 407 -12.32 -19.46 -13.01
N PHE A 408 -11.85 -20.32 -12.10
CA PHE A 408 -10.55 -20.19 -11.46
C PHE A 408 -9.38 -20.17 -12.46
N VAL A 409 -9.43 -21.01 -13.50
CA VAL A 409 -8.39 -21.04 -14.53
C VAL A 409 -8.33 -19.72 -15.29
N LEU A 410 -9.50 -19.15 -15.60
CA LEU A 410 -9.60 -17.85 -16.26
C LEU A 410 -9.07 -16.72 -15.36
N ALA A 411 -9.37 -16.75 -14.06
CA ALA A 411 -8.79 -15.83 -13.08
C ALA A 411 -7.25 -15.91 -13.05
N LEU A 412 -6.66 -17.11 -13.05
CA LEU A 412 -5.21 -17.29 -13.10
C LEU A 412 -4.58 -16.71 -14.37
N VAL A 413 -5.20 -16.92 -15.52
CA VAL A 413 -4.75 -16.34 -16.80
C VAL A 413 -4.79 -14.80 -16.75
N LEU A 414 -5.88 -14.24 -16.22
CA LEU A 414 -6.00 -12.79 -16.06
C LEU A 414 -4.95 -12.23 -15.10
N TYR A 415 -4.73 -12.88 -13.96
CA TYR A 415 -3.69 -12.50 -13.00
C TYR A 415 -2.29 -12.54 -13.62
N ALA A 416 -1.97 -13.56 -14.42
CA ALA A 416 -0.71 -13.63 -15.16
C ALA A 416 -0.57 -12.46 -16.16
N GLY A 417 -1.65 -12.10 -16.85
CA GLY A 417 -1.72 -10.93 -17.72
C GLY A 417 -1.43 -9.63 -16.96
N ILE A 418 -2.10 -9.41 -15.82
CA ILE A 418 -1.91 -8.22 -14.98
C ILE A 418 -0.50 -8.16 -14.40
N ALA A 419 0.08 -9.30 -13.97
CA ALA A 419 1.46 -9.38 -13.52
C ALA A 419 2.45 -8.98 -14.62
N THR A 420 2.18 -9.40 -15.87
CA THR A 420 2.95 -8.98 -17.04
C THR A 420 2.87 -7.47 -17.25
N VAL A 421 1.66 -6.88 -17.17
CA VAL A 421 1.46 -5.43 -17.25
C VAL A 421 2.21 -4.69 -16.14
N LEU A 422 2.16 -5.18 -14.90
CA LEU A 422 2.92 -4.60 -13.79
C LEU A 422 4.42 -4.56 -14.08
N VAL A 423 4.99 -5.64 -14.61
CA VAL A 423 6.42 -5.70 -15.00
C VAL A 423 6.71 -4.72 -16.14
N MET A 424 5.85 -4.65 -17.17
CA MET A 424 6.01 -3.73 -18.31
C MET A 424 5.96 -2.27 -17.87
N VAL A 425 4.96 -1.90 -17.06
CA VAL A 425 4.77 -0.54 -16.55
C VAL A 425 5.93 -0.13 -15.66
N THR A 426 6.33 -0.96 -14.70
CA THR A 426 7.48 -0.64 -13.83
C THR A 426 8.78 -0.50 -14.60
N ASN A 427 9.00 -1.31 -15.64
CA ASN A 427 10.16 -1.16 -16.54
C ASN A 427 10.13 0.16 -17.32
N ALA A 428 8.97 0.53 -17.88
CA ALA A 428 8.81 1.77 -18.62
C ALA A 428 9.04 3.01 -17.72
N LEU A 429 8.48 2.98 -16.51
CA LEU A 429 8.60 4.07 -15.53
C LEU A 429 10.05 4.22 -15.01
N ARG A 430 10.78 3.11 -14.83
CA ARG A 430 12.20 3.14 -14.45
C ARG A 430 13.09 3.72 -15.54
N LYS A 431 12.85 3.36 -16.80
CA LYS A 431 13.58 3.93 -17.96
C LYS A 431 13.32 5.43 -18.10
N GLY A 432 12.09 5.88 -17.87
CA GLY A 432 11.75 7.30 -17.92
C GLY A 432 12.42 8.16 -16.84
N ALA A 433 12.81 7.58 -15.71
CA ALA A 433 13.52 8.27 -14.64
C ALA A 433 15.03 8.44 -14.89
N SER A 434 15.60 7.72 -15.86
CA SER A 434 17.05 7.70 -16.12
C SER A 434 17.48 8.66 -17.24
N THR A 435 16.56 9.36 -17.91
CA THR A 435 16.90 10.41 -18.88
C THR A 435 17.04 11.74 -18.12
N PRO A 436 18.26 12.27 -17.91
CA PRO A 436 18.42 13.59 -17.32
C PRO A 436 17.88 14.60 -18.32
N THR A 437 16.92 15.42 -17.92
CA THR A 437 16.64 16.67 -18.64
C THR A 437 17.96 17.44 -18.66
N PRO A 438 18.52 17.81 -19.84
CA PRO A 438 19.65 18.72 -19.86
C PRO A 438 19.24 19.95 -19.06
N VAL A 439 19.98 20.24 -17.99
CA VAL A 439 19.85 21.54 -17.32
C VAL A 439 20.09 22.56 -18.44
N PRO A 440 19.14 23.45 -18.74
CA PRO A 440 19.42 24.56 -19.63
C PRO A 440 20.64 25.25 -19.01
N VAL A 441 21.77 25.24 -19.71
CA VAL A 441 22.89 26.10 -19.36
C VAL A 441 22.26 27.48 -19.36
N ALA A 442 22.04 28.02 -18.16
CA ALA A 442 21.60 29.39 -18.04
C ALA A 442 22.65 30.19 -18.83
N ASP A 443 22.21 30.86 -19.89
CA ASP A 443 23.04 31.82 -20.60
C ASP A 443 23.64 32.72 -19.52
N VAL A 444 24.92 32.52 -19.27
CA VAL A 444 25.69 33.40 -18.41
C VAL A 444 25.65 34.73 -19.12
N ALA A 445 24.77 35.61 -18.66
CA ALA A 445 24.70 36.97 -19.16
C ALA A 445 26.12 37.54 -19.14
N PRO A 446 26.63 38.06 -20.26
CA PRO A 446 27.97 38.62 -20.30
C PRO A 446 28.08 39.67 -19.20
N THR A 447 29.15 39.54 -18.42
CA THR A 447 29.48 40.45 -17.33
C THR A 447 29.43 41.90 -17.84
N PRO A 448 28.69 42.81 -17.18
CA PRO A 448 28.69 44.22 -17.58
C PRO A 448 30.12 44.74 -17.57
N ALA A 449 30.57 45.28 -18.71
CA ALA A 449 31.86 45.95 -18.80
C ALA A 449 31.93 47.05 -17.72
N ALA A 450 32.99 47.03 -16.91
CA ALA A 450 33.22 48.04 -15.89
C ALA A 450 33.18 49.43 -16.53
N GLN A 451 32.25 50.28 -16.07
CA GLN A 451 32.24 51.67 -16.46
C GLN A 451 33.50 52.36 -15.91
N PRO A 452 34.24 53.12 -16.73
CA PRO A 452 35.38 53.90 -16.26
C PRO A 452 34.89 55.00 -15.31
N THR A 453 35.54 55.07 -14.16
CA THR A 453 35.34 56.07 -13.12
C THR A 453 35.54 57.49 -13.70
N PRO A 454 34.65 58.47 -13.43
CA PRO A 454 34.86 59.84 -13.88
C PRO A 454 36.08 60.43 -13.18
N ALA A 455 37.00 60.98 -13.97
CA ALA A 455 38.12 61.76 -13.46
C ALA A 455 37.61 63.01 -12.74
N ILE A 456 38.02 63.18 -11.48
CA ILE A 456 37.88 64.43 -10.74
C ILE A 456 38.91 65.42 -11.33
N GLY A 457 38.48 66.26 -12.27
CA GLY A 457 39.09 67.58 -12.51
C GLY A 457 38.22 68.60 -11.78
N GLY A 458 38.72 69.46 -10.91
CA GLY A 458 39.93 70.26 -11.02
C GLY A 458 39.46 71.70 -10.91
N LEU A 459 39.54 72.26 -9.69
CA LEU A 459 39.32 73.66 -9.38
C LEU A 459 40.10 74.56 -10.34
N ARG A 460 39.41 75.47 -11.03
CA ARG A 460 39.78 76.88 -11.24
C ARG A 460 38.54 77.71 -11.52
#